data_AF-A0A950PLL6-F1
#
_entry.id   AF-A0A950PLL6-F1
#
_cell.length_a   1.000
_cell.length_b   1.000
_cell.length_c   1.000
_cell.angle_alpha   90.00
_cell.angle_beta   90.00
_cell.angle_gamma   90.00
#
_symmetry.space_group_name_H-M   'P 1'
#
loop_
_entity.id
_entity.type
_entity.pdbx_description
1 polymer ?
#
loop_
_entity_poly.entity_id
_entity_poly.type
_entity_poly.pdbx_seq_one_letter_code
_entity_poly.pdbx_strand_id
1 'polypeptide(L)'
;MTIDDPWGTVPPAPQLTPWQEYERTLTAAGYGPEARHRYITESADPEYAECEWDNNVIPAAEAAGIIPEPPQPEPTLDEFVHHWAQRAAHREFFDANPAYSPFDRAMTPAEKEQVDRRTDELVRDRGKALAEFLCANERPQWRENDPAAQQASAAYERQVFDLLAAEPKVVAVRYTHPAETTEENK
;
A
#
# COMPACT_ATOMS: atom_id res chain seq x y z
N MET A 1 21.67 36.33 37.02
CA MET A 1 20.99 35.14 37.57
C MET A 1 19.70 34.97 36.81
N THR A 2 19.73 34.18 35.75
CA THR A 2 18.54 33.70 35.04
C THR A 2 18.03 32.49 35.80
N ILE A 3 16.75 32.53 36.20
CA ILE A 3 16.06 31.42 36.82
C ILE A 3 15.79 30.41 35.69
N ASP A 4 16.50 29.28 35.70
CA ASP A 4 16.13 28.12 34.89
C ASP A 4 14.72 27.68 35.31
N ASP A 5 13.81 27.63 34.35
CA ASP A 5 12.44 27.17 34.57
C ASP A 5 12.45 25.65 34.85
N PRO A 6 12.11 25.21 36.08
CA PRO A 6 12.16 23.78 36.44
C PRO A 6 11.02 22.96 35.81
N TRP A 7 10.14 23.59 35.03
CA TRP A 7 8.98 22.97 34.38
C TRP A 7 9.09 22.96 32.86
N GLY A 8 10.32 22.94 32.33
CA GLY A 8 10.57 22.76 30.90
C GLY A 8 9.64 21.68 30.33
N THR A 9 8.79 22.09 29.39
CA THR A 9 7.76 21.24 28.79
C THR A 9 8.39 19.93 28.36
N VAL A 10 8.06 18.83 29.06
CA VAL A 10 8.54 17.50 28.67
C VAL A 10 7.99 17.28 27.26
N PRO A 11 8.85 17.03 26.25
CA PRO A 11 8.35 16.72 24.92
C PRO A 11 7.41 15.53 25.03
N PRO A 12 6.25 15.55 24.35
CA PRO A 12 5.34 14.41 24.38
C PRO A 12 6.11 13.15 23.99
N ALA A 13 5.89 12.07 24.73
CA ALA A 13 6.51 10.79 24.41
C ALA A 13 6.24 10.46 22.93
N PRO A 14 7.24 9.93 22.19
CA PRO A 14 7.01 9.51 20.82
C PRO A 14 5.85 8.52 20.80
N GLN A 15 4.86 8.78 19.94
CA GLN A 15 3.75 7.86 19.71
C GLN A 15 4.33 6.58 19.10
N LEU A 16 3.93 5.43 19.65
CA LEU A 16 4.34 4.14 19.10
C LEU A 16 3.56 3.85 17.83
N THR A 17 4.19 3.19 16.86
CA THR A 17 3.46 2.64 15.72
C THR A 17 2.56 1.48 16.16
N PRO A 18 1.49 1.15 15.41
CA PRO A 18 0.65 -0.01 15.74
C PRO A 18 1.46 -1.31 15.92
N TRP A 19 2.49 -1.52 15.10
CA TRP A 19 3.40 -2.66 15.24
C TRP A 19 4.22 -2.64 16.53
N GLN A 20 4.70 -1.46 16.95
CA GLN A 20 5.42 -1.32 18.23
C GLN A 20 4.50 -1.55 19.43
N GLU A 21 3.23 -1.12 19.35
CA GLU A 21 2.25 -1.42 20.39
C GLU A 21 1.90 -2.90 20.45
N TYR A 22 1.78 -3.55 19.28
CA TYR A 22 1.59 -4.99 19.15
C TYR A 22 2.72 -5.78 19.80
N GLU A 23 3.98 -5.49 19.45
CA GLU A 23 5.16 -6.15 20.03
C GLU A 23 5.26 -5.96 21.54
N ARG A 24 4.94 -4.75 22.03
CA ARG A 24 4.86 -4.48 23.47
C ARG A 24 3.80 -5.34 24.15
N THR A 25 2.65 -5.52 23.50
CA THR A 25 1.54 -6.34 24.01
C THR A 25 1.90 -7.82 24.02
N LEU A 26 2.51 -8.33 22.95
CA LEU A 26 3.05 -9.70 22.91
C LEU A 26 4.02 -9.96 24.06
N THR A 27 4.96 -9.04 24.26
CA THR A 27 5.95 -9.14 25.33
C THR A 27 5.30 -9.15 26.71
N ALA A 28 4.34 -8.26 26.96
CA ALA A 28 3.59 -8.20 28.21
C ALA A 28 2.76 -9.48 28.48
N ALA A 29 2.25 -10.12 27.43
CA ALA A 29 1.52 -11.38 27.51
C ALA A 29 2.44 -12.61 27.65
N GLY A 30 3.76 -12.44 27.62
CA GLY A 30 4.72 -13.54 27.70
C GLY A 30 4.97 -14.26 26.36
N TYR A 31 4.65 -13.61 25.24
CA TYR A 31 4.89 -14.10 23.86
C TYR A 31 5.95 -13.27 23.12
N GLY A 32 6.73 -12.46 23.85
CA GLY A 32 7.80 -11.63 23.29
C GLY A 32 9.05 -12.42 22.85
N PRO A 33 10.07 -11.72 22.32
CA PRO A 33 11.30 -12.33 21.82
C PRO A 33 12.00 -13.25 22.82
N GLU A 34 12.00 -12.90 24.12
CA GLU A 34 12.62 -13.71 25.16
C GLU A 34 11.87 -15.02 25.41
N ALA A 35 10.54 -15.01 25.29
CA ALA A 35 9.73 -16.22 25.43
C ALA A 35 9.92 -17.15 24.24
N ARG A 36 9.95 -16.59 23.01
CA ARG A 36 10.30 -17.33 21.78
C ARG A 36 11.69 -17.95 21.92
N HIS A 37 12.69 -17.17 22.32
CA HIS A 37 14.06 -17.65 22.48
C HIS A 37 14.17 -18.78 23.51
N ARG A 38 13.48 -18.65 24.65
CA ARG A 38 13.44 -19.69 25.67
C ARG A 38 12.81 -20.97 25.14
N TYR A 39 11.65 -20.86 24.48
CA TYR A 39 10.95 -22.00 23.89
C TYR A 39 11.83 -22.76 22.89
N ILE A 40 12.52 -22.04 22.01
CA ILE A 40 13.42 -22.64 21.00
C ILE A 40 14.63 -23.30 21.67
N THR A 41 15.25 -22.65 22.66
CA THR A 41 16.48 -23.14 23.31
C THR A 41 16.21 -24.34 24.22
N GLU A 42 15.03 -24.40 24.83
CA GLU A 42 14.61 -25.53 25.67
C GLU A 42 14.04 -26.71 24.86
N SER A 43 13.81 -26.54 23.56
CA SER A 43 13.38 -27.61 22.66
C SER A 43 14.50 -28.59 22.33
N ALA A 44 14.15 -29.86 22.13
CA ALA A 44 15.05 -30.87 21.60
C ALA A 44 15.42 -30.63 20.12
N ASP A 45 14.56 -29.92 19.38
CA ASP A 45 14.75 -29.54 17.98
C ASP A 45 14.44 -28.04 17.80
N PRO A 46 15.49 -27.19 17.75
CA PRO A 46 15.32 -25.74 17.61
C PRO A 46 14.70 -25.30 16.27
N GLU A 47 15.03 -25.97 15.17
CA GLU A 47 14.51 -25.61 13.84
C GLU A 47 13.02 -25.93 13.75
N TYR A 48 12.60 -27.06 14.31
CA TYR A 48 11.20 -27.39 14.45
C TYR A 48 10.48 -26.44 15.41
N ALA A 49 11.09 -26.08 16.53
CA ALA A 49 10.49 -25.18 17.52
C ALA A 49 10.29 -23.76 16.99
N GLU A 50 11.18 -23.26 16.13
CA GLU A 50 10.95 -22.00 15.41
C GLU A 50 9.69 -22.07 14.55
N CYS A 51 9.56 -23.13 13.75
CA CYS A 51 8.38 -23.36 12.93
C CYS A 51 7.12 -23.53 13.78
N GLU A 52 7.19 -24.27 14.90
CA GLU A 52 6.05 -24.53 15.77
C GLU A 52 5.59 -23.26 16.50
N TRP A 53 6.54 -22.43 16.95
CA TRP A 53 6.21 -21.16 17.60
C TRP A 53 5.42 -20.25 16.65
N ASP A 54 5.95 -20.05 15.44
CA ASP A 54 5.39 -19.10 14.47
C ASP A 54 4.09 -19.62 13.84
N ASN A 55 3.95 -20.94 13.62
CA ASN A 55 2.79 -21.52 12.92
C ASN A 55 1.71 -22.10 13.84
N ASN A 56 2.01 -22.43 15.10
CA ASN A 56 1.05 -23.07 16.02
C ASN A 56 0.86 -22.30 17.32
N VAL A 57 1.95 -21.91 18.00
CA VAL A 57 1.86 -21.29 19.34
C VAL A 57 1.23 -19.90 19.27
N ILE A 58 1.77 -19.02 18.42
CA ILE A 58 1.24 -17.66 18.24
C ILE A 58 -0.20 -17.70 17.69
N PRO A 59 -0.50 -18.40 16.58
CA PRO A 59 -1.87 -18.46 16.07
C PRO A 59 -2.89 -19.05 17.05
N ALA A 60 -2.50 -20.03 17.87
CA ALA A 60 -3.40 -20.56 18.90
C ALA A 60 -3.67 -19.55 20.01
N ALA A 61 -2.67 -18.76 20.41
CA ALA A 61 -2.81 -17.71 21.41
C ALA A 61 -3.67 -16.54 20.89
N GLU A 62 -3.53 -16.18 19.61
CA GLU A 62 -4.40 -15.22 18.91
C GLU A 62 -5.84 -15.72 18.88
N ALA A 63 -6.07 -16.95 18.41
CA ALA A 63 -7.41 -17.55 18.32
C ALA A 63 -8.09 -17.72 19.69
N ALA A 64 -7.31 -17.90 20.75
CA ALA A 64 -7.80 -17.93 22.13
C ALA A 64 -8.04 -16.54 22.74
N GLY A 65 -7.66 -15.46 22.04
CA GLY A 65 -7.77 -14.08 22.52
C GLY A 65 -6.80 -13.74 23.65
N ILE A 66 -5.71 -14.51 23.81
CA ILE A 66 -4.66 -14.26 24.81
C ILE A 66 -3.76 -13.10 24.36
N ILE A 67 -3.47 -13.05 23.07
CA ILE A 67 -2.77 -11.96 22.40
C ILE A 67 -3.66 -11.35 21.32
N PRO A 68 -3.51 -10.05 20.99
CA PRO A 68 -4.27 -9.43 19.91
C PRO A 68 -3.88 -10.02 18.55
N GLU A 69 -4.70 -9.79 17.53
CA GLU A 69 -4.31 -10.02 16.14
C GLU A 69 -3.21 -9.03 15.72
N PRO A 70 -2.29 -9.43 14.83
CA PRO A 70 -1.28 -8.53 14.31
C PRO A 70 -1.94 -7.38 13.54
N PRO A 71 -1.45 -6.14 13.68
CA PRO A 71 -1.92 -5.03 12.88
C PRO A 71 -1.65 -5.34 11.40
N GLN A 72 -2.59 -4.96 10.54
CA GLN A 72 -2.38 -5.13 9.10
C GLN A 72 -1.18 -4.29 8.66
N PRO A 73 -0.26 -4.84 7.85
CA PRO A 73 0.83 -4.05 7.31
C PRO A 73 0.24 -2.86 6.54
N GLU A 74 0.78 -1.67 6.78
CA GLU A 74 0.41 -0.51 5.98
C GLU A 74 0.87 -0.77 4.54
N PRO A 75 -0.02 -0.63 3.53
CA PRO A 75 0.39 -0.80 2.15
C PRO A 75 1.47 0.21 1.81
N THR A 76 2.48 -0.25 1.11
CA THR A 76 3.50 0.62 0.53
C THR A 76 2.87 1.55 -0.51
N LEU A 77 3.57 2.65 -0.82
CA LEU A 77 3.14 3.57 -1.87
C LEU A 77 2.98 2.85 -3.22
N ASP A 78 3.88 1.93 -3.54
CA ASP A 78 3.83 1.15 -4.78
C ASP A 78 2.60 0.22 -4.82
N GLU A 79 2.25 -0.40 -3.69
CA GLU A 79 1.01 -1.19 -3.57
C GLU A 79 -0.23 -0.32 -3.71
N PHE A 80 -0.24 0.90 -3.15
CA PHE A 80 -1.33 1.85 -3.36
C PHE A 80 -1.46 2.28 -4.84
N VAL A 81 -0.35 2.57 -5.50
CA VAL A 81 -0.32 2.90 -6.93
C VAL A 81 -0.88 1.74 -7.75
N HIS A 82 -0.41 0.52 -7.50
CA HIS A 82 -0.88 -0.68 -8.19
C HIS A 82 -2.37 -0.92 -7.95
N HIS A 83 -2.83 -0.80 -6.70
CA HIS A 83 -4.24 -0.97 -6.34
C HIS A 83 -5.16 0.02 -7.06
N TRP A 84 -4.77 1.29 -7.15
CA TRP A 84 -5.54 2.30 -7.89
C TRP A 84 -5.53 2.06 -9.40
N ALA A 85 -4.38 1.69 -9.97
CA ALA A 85 -4.28 1.30 -11.37
C ALA A 85 -5.18 0.08 -11.68
N GLN A 86 -5.21 -0.91 -10.79
CA GLN A 86 -6.04 -2.10 -10.93
C GLN A 86 -7.53 -1.76 -10.86
N ARG A 87 -7.93 -0.89 -9.92
CA ARG A 87 -9.31 -0.39 -9.86
C ARG A 87 -9.71 0.33 -11.15
N ALA A 88 -8.81 1.13 -11.73
CA ALA A 88 -9.06 1.81 -13.00
C ALA A 88 -9.18 0.83 -14.17
N ALA A 89 -8.28 -0.15 -14.27
CA ALA A 89 -8.33 -1.19 -15.29
C ALA A 89 -9.62 -2.03 -15.21
N HIS A 90 -10.04 -2.42 -14.00
CA HIS A 90 -11.32 -3.08 -13.79
C HIS A 90 -12.50 -2.21 -14.25
N ARG A 91 -12.49 -0.92 -13.88
CA ARG A 91 -13.54 0.01 -14.28
C ARG A 91 -13.63 0.15 -15.80
N GLU A 92 -12.49 0.36 -16.48
CA GLU A 92 -12.44 0.40 -17.95
C GLU A 92 -12.98 -0.89 -18.57
N PHE A 93 -12.65 -2.06 -17.99
CA PHE A 93 -13.17 -3.35 -18.45
C PHE A 93 -14.70 -3.41 -18.32
N PHE A 94 -15.27 -3.08 -17.16
CA PHE A 94 -16.72 -3.16 -16.94
C PHE A 94 -17.49 -2.12 -17.78
N ASP A 95 -16.94 -0.91 -17.94
CA ASP A 95 -17.52 0.12 -18.80
C ASP A 95 -17.54 -0.33 -20.27
N ALA A 96 -16.52 -1.06 -20.73
CA ALA A 96 -16.46 -1.65 -22.07
C ALA A 96 -17.32 -2.91 -22.24
N ASN A 97 -17.71 -3.57 -21.14
CA ASN A 97 -18.48 -4.80 -21.12
C ASN A 97 -19.76 -4.65 -20.27
N PRO A 98 -20.73 -3.82 -20.68
CA PRO A 98 -21.93 -3.54 -19.87
C PRO A 98 -22.86 -4.75 -19.69
N ALA A 99 -22.71 -5.79 -20.52
CA ALA A 99 -23.40 -7.07 -20.35
C ALA A 99 -22.80 -7.91 -19.20
N TYR A 100 -21.66 -7.50 -18.68
CA TYR A 100 -20.98 -8.13 -17.57
C TYR A 100 -21.53 -7.55 -16.26
N SER A 101 -22.33 -8.34 -15.56
CA SER A 101 -22.67 -8.03 -14.16
C SER A 101 -21.56 -8.56 -13.25
N PRO A 102 -20.95 -7.72 -12.39
CA PRO A 102 -19.97 -8.16 -11.41
C PRO A 102 -20.49 -9.26 -10.46
N PHE A 103 -21.81 -9.42 -10.37
CA PHE A 103 -22.48 -10.37 -9.48
C PHE A 103 -22.87 -11.69 -10.18
N ASP A 104 -22.89 -11.74 -11.52
CA ASP A 104 -23.46 -12.89 -12.23
C ASP A 104 -22.41 -13.91 -12.68
N ARG A 105 -21.14 -13.49 -12.80
CA ARG A 105 -20.05 -14.38 -13.20
C ARG A 105 -18.70 -13.83 -12.78
N ALA A 106 -17.78 -14.74 -12.40
CA ALA A 106 -16.38 -14.42 -12.17
C ALA A 106 -15.61 -14.27 -13.49
N MET A 107 -14.63 -13.37 -13.53
CA MET A 107 -13.76 -13.18 -14.69
C MET A 107 -13.06 -14.47 -15.06
N THR A 108 -13.05 -14.78 -16.36
CA THR A 108 -12.22 -15.84 -16.92
C THR A 108 -10.75 -15.51 -16.76
N PRO A 109 -9.85 -16.51 -16.81
CA PRO A 109 -8.41 -16.26 -16.76
C PRO A 109 -7.93 -15.26 -17.82
N ALA A 110 -8.48 -15.30 -19.04
CA ALA A 110 -8.10 -14.38 -20.11
C ALA A 110 -8.55 -12.93 -19.84
N GLU A 111 -9.74 -12.74 -19.27
CA GLU A 111 -10.23 -11.40 -18.86
C GLU A 111 -9.40 -10.85 -17.70
N LYS A 112 -9.02 -11.70 -16.74
CA LYS A 112 -8.10 -11.31 -15.67
C LYS A 112 -6.74 -10.87 -16.22
N GLU A 113 -6.15 -11.65 -17.12
CA GLU A 113 -4.88 -11.29 -17.75
C GLU A 113 -4.98 -9.97 -18.54
N GLN A 114 -6.11 -9.70 -19.17
CA GLN A 114 -6.36 -8.41 -19.83
C GLN A 114 -6.36 -7.24 -18.82
N VAL A 115 -7.04 -7.41 -17.68
CA VAL A 115 -7.07 -6.39 -16.61
C VAL A 115 -5.68 -6.22 -16.00
N ASP A 116 -4.95 -7.30 -15.75
CA ASP A 116 -3.60 -7.26 -15.19
C ASP A 116 -2.63 -6.53 -16.14
N ARG A 117 -2.67 -6.85 -17.44
CA ARG A 117 -1.87 -6.14 -18.45
C ARG A 117 -2.19 -4.65 -18.49
N ARG A 118 -3.47 -4.30 -18.42
CA ARG A 118 -3.91 -2.90 -18.41
C ARG A 118 -3.47 -2.20 -17.12
N THR A 119 -3.49 -2.90 -16.00
CA THR A 119 -2.96 -2.41 -14.72
C THR A 119 -1.48 -2.08 -14.85
N ASP A 120 -0.68 -2.99 -15.39
CA ASP A 120 0.76 -2.77 -15.60
C ASP A 120 1.04 -1.60 -16.55
N GLU A 121 0.25 -1.43 -17.60
CA GLU A 121 0.34 -0.26 -18.49
C GLU A 121 0.07 1.05 -17.74
N LEU A 122 -0.98 1.10 -16.92
CA LEU A 122 -1.31 2.27 -16.12
C LEU A 122 -0.23 2.58 -15.08
N VAL A 123 0.32 1.56 -14.40
CA VAL A 123 1.44 1.74 -13.47
C VAL A 123 2.68 2.26 -14.21
N ARG A 124 3.04 1.68 -15.36
CA ARG A 124 4.19 2.11 -16.16
C ARG A 124 4.05 3.53 -16.66
N ASP A 125 2.87 3.91 -17.17
CA ASP A 125 2.67 5.18 -17.85
C ASP A 125 2.25 6.32 -16.90
N ARG A 126 1.64 6.02 -15.75
CA ARG A 126 1.08 7.00 -14.80
C ARG A 126 1.51 6.81 -13.34
N GLY A 127 2.13 5.68 -12.99
CA GLY A 127 2.45 5.33 -11.62
C GLY A 127 3.25 6.41 -10.88
N LYS A 128 4.23 7.05 -11.55
CA LYS A 128 4.98 8.17 -10.95
C LYS A 128 4.09 9.36 -10.59
N ALA A 129 3.26 9.83 -11.53
CA ALA A 129 2.38 10.96 -11.29
C ALA A 129 1.31 10.63 -10.22
N LEU A 130 0.85 9.38 -10.21
CA LEU A 130 -0.05 8.88 -9.18
C LEU A 130 0.64 8.85 -7.81
N ALA A 131 1.86 8.32 -7.72
CA ALA A 131 2.64 8.30 -6.49
C ALA A 131 2.86 9.71 -5.92
N GLU A 132 3.25 10.67 -6.78
CA GLU A 132 3.40 12.07 -6.40
C GLU A 132 2.07 12.67 -5.88
N PHE A 133 0.95 12.36 -6.54
CA PHE A 133 -0.37 12.78 -6.07
C PHE A 133 -0.73 12.19 -4.71
N LEU A 134 -0.54 10.87 -4.53
CA LEU A 134 -0.86 10.16 -3.28
C LEU A 134 0.00 10.66 -2.12
N CYS A 135 1.28 10.99 -2.35
CA CYS A 135 2.13 11.59 -1.32
C CYS A 135 1.75 13.04 -0.99
N ALA A 136 1.33 13.83 -1.99
CA ALA A 136 1.00 15.24 -1.79
C ALA A 136 -0.39 15.46 -1.19
N ASN A 137 -1.30 14.47 -1.30
CA ASN A 137 -2.70 14.60 -0.90
C ASN A 137 -3.09 13.49 0.07
N GLU A 138 -3.35 13.88 1.32
CA GLU A 138 -3.89 12.96 2.32
C GLU A 138 -5.27 12.47 1.89
N ARG A 139 -5.48 11.16 1.95
CA ARG A 139 -6.78 10.55 1.63
C ARG A 139 -7.80 10.96 2.69
N PRO A 140 -8.94 11.56 2.31
CA PRO A 140 -9.99 11.87 3.26
C PRO A 140 -10.50 10.61 3.94
N GLN A 141 -10.59 10.63 5.27
CA GLN A 141 -11.14 9.54 6.05
C GLN A 141 -12.65 9.44 5.79
N TRP A 142 -13.09 8.31 5.22
CA TRP A 142 -14.50 8.08 4.99
C TRP A 142 -15.25 7.95 6.32
N ARG A 143 -16.43 8.57 6.40
CA ARG A 143 -17.32 8.50 7.57
C ARG A 143 -18.75 8.29 7.09
N GLU A 144 -19.37 7.18 7.50
CA GLU A 144 -20.69 6.73 7.02
C GLU A 144 -21.80 7.77 7.21
N ASN A 145 -21.71 8.60 8.24
CA ASN A 145 -22.76 9.55 8.62
C ASN A 145 -22.34 11.02 8.47
N ASP A 146 -21.30 11.30 7.68
CA ASP A 146 -20.80 12.66 7.43
C ASP A 146 -20.77 12.95 5.92
N PRO A 147 -21.77 13.68 5.38
CA PRO A 147 -21.84 14.01 3.97
C PRO A 147 -20.63 14.79 3.45
N ALA A 148 -20.00 15.62 4.28
CA ALA A 148 -18.83 16.38 3.88
C ALA A 148 -17.61 15.46 3.72
N ALA A 149 -17.44 14.49 4.62
CA ALA A 149 -16.39 13.47 4.51
C ALA A 149 -16.61 12.57 3.28
N GLN A 150 -17.85 12.18 3.01
CA GLN A 150 -18.19 11.40 1.81
C GLN A 150 -17.88 12.18 0.51
N GLN A 151 -18.27 13.46 0.46
CA GLN A 151 -18.01 14.31 -0.70
C GLN A 151 -16.50 14.52 -0.92
N ALA A 152 -15.74 14.74 0.15
CA ALA A 152 -14.28 14.85 0.08
C ALA A 152 -13.65 13.57 -0.45
N SER A 153 -14.06 12.40 0.07
CA SER A 153 -13.59 11.10 -0.41
C SER A 153 -13.92 10.90 -1.90
N ALA A 154 -15.15 11.18 -2.33
CA ALA A 154 -15.54 11.04 -3.73
C ALA A 154 -14.77 11.98 -4.67
N ALA A 155 -14.51 13.21 -4.22
CA ALA A 155 -13.69 14.17 -4.97
C ALA A 155 -12.24 13.69 -5.11
N TYR A 156 -11.67 13.13 -4.06
CA TYR A 156 -10.34 12.52 -4.07
C TYR A 156 -10.26 11.36 -5.06
N GLU A 157 -11.20 10.39 -4.97
CA GLU A 157 -11.20 9.24 -5.89
C GLU A 157 -11.34 9.70 -7.36
N ARG A 158 -12.17 10.71 -7.62
CA ARG A 158 -12.32 11.27 -8.96
C ARG A 158 -11.00 11.84 -9.50
N GLN A 159 -10.25 12.58 -8.70
CA GLN A 159 -8.95 13.12 -9.12
C GLN A 159 -7.94 12.00 -9.44
N VAL A 160 -7.94 10.91 -8.66
CA VAL A 160 -7.12 9.74 -8.95
C VAL A 160 -7.50 9.10 -10.28
N PHE A 161 -8.79 8.87 -10.52
CA PHE A 161 -9.25 8.31 -11.80
C PHE A 161 -9.01 9.24 -12.98
N ASP A 162 -9.18 10.55 -12.82
CA ASP A 162 -8.89 11.52 -13.87
C ASP A 162 -7.40 11.50 -14.25
N LEU A 163 -6.51 11.31 -13.27
CA LEU A 163 -5.06 11.16 -13.52
C LEU A 163 -4.74 9.87 -14.29
N LEU A 164 -5.42 8.76 -13.95
CA LEU A 164 -5.24 7.47 -14.62
C LEU A 164 -5.84 7.44 -16.03
N ALA A 165 -6.95 8.16 -16.24
CA ALA A 165 -7.64 8.26 -17.53
C ALA A 165 -6.98 9.28 -18.49
N ALA A 166 -6.10 10.16 -18.00
CA ALA A 166 -5.44 11.17 -18.83
C ALA A 166 -4.57 10.52 -19.92
N GLU A 167 -4.65 11.06 -21.15
CA GLU A 167 -3.81 10.65 -22.27
C GLU A 167 -2.32 10.76 -21.92
N PRO A 168 -1.46 9.84 -22.42
CA PRO A 168 -0.03 9.91 -22.15
C PRO A 168 0.50 11.21 -22.72
N LYS A 169 1.13 12.01 -21.86
CA LYS A 169 2.01 13.09 -22.32
C LYS A 169 3.17 12.41 -23.07
N VAL A 170 2.97 12.19 -24.36
CA VAL A 170 4.05 11.83 -25.28
C VAL A 170 4.98 13.04 -25.30
N VAL A 171 6.05 12.99 -24.51
CA VAL A 171 7.17 13.91 -24.69
C VAL A 171 7.80 13.51 -26.02
N ALA A 172 7.38 14.16 -27.09
CA ALA A 172 7.99 13.99 -28.40
C ALA A 172 9.46 14.37 -28.28
N VAL A 173 10.33 13.36 -28.14
CA VAL A 173 11.77 13.52 -28.29
C VAL A 173 11.97 13.93 -29.75
N ARG A 174 12.13 15.24 -29.99
CA ARG A 174 12.57 15.75 -31.28
C ARG A 174 13.98 15.22 -31.51
N TYR A 175 14.09 14.10 -32.21
CA TYR A 175 15.34 13.69 -32.84
C TYR A 175 15.67 14.74 -33.90
N THR A 176 16.53 15.70 -33.56
CA THR A 176 17.20 16.54 -34.54
C THR A 176 18.22 15.66 -35.25
N HIS A 177 17.87 15.23 -36.46
CA HIS A 177 18.81 14.56 -37.36
C HIS A 177 19.95 15.56 -37.69
N PRO A 178 21.23 15.20 -37.48
CA PRO A 178 22.31 16.03 -37.98
C PRO A 178 22.27 16.02 -39.52
N ALA A 179 22.35 17.21 -40.11
CA ALA A 179 22.32 17.42 -41.54
C ALA A 179 23.53 16.75 -42.21
N GLU A 180 23.27 15.95 -43.24
CA GLU A 180 24.29 15.44 -44.15
C GLU A 180 24.89 16.64 -44.92
N THR A 181 26.13 17.00 -44.61
CA THR A 181 26.95 17.85 -45.47
C THR A 181 27.42 17.03 -46.66
N THR A 182 26.80 17.25 -47.81
CA THR A 182 27.35 16.86 -49.12
C THR A 182 28.48 17.84 -49.47
N GLU A 183 29.73 17.47 -49.20
CA GLU A 183 30.88 18.11 -49.86
C GLU A 183 31.08 17.45 -51.23
N GLU A 184 30.51 18.10 -52.23
CA GLU A 184 30.90 17.95 -53.63
C GLU A 184 32.23 18.71 -53.80
N ASN A 185 33.34 18.01 -54.02
CA ASN A 185 34.59 18.65 -54.44
C ASN A 185 35.05 18.09 -55.79
N LYS A 186 35.27 19.04 -56.69
CA LYS A 186 35.71 18.92 -58.09
C LYS A 186 37.15 18.44 -58.22
#